data_AF-A0A3C0ZRV0-F1
#
_entry.id   AF-A0A3C0ZRV0-F1
#
_cell.length_a   1.000
_cell.length_b   1.000
_cell.length_c   1.000
_cell.angle_alpha   90.00
_cell.angle_beta   90.00
_cell.angle_gamma   90.00
#
_symmetry.space_group_name_H-M   'P 1'
#
loop_
_entity.id
_entity.type
_entity.pdbx_description
1 polymer ?
#
loop_
_entity_poly.entity_id
_entity_poly.type
_entity_poly.pdbx_seq_one_letter_code
_entity_poly.pdbx_strand_id
1 'polypeptide(L)'
;AGKVVSVAAAVRERDVLEEAVAVVEEKAREAGLTLKTRIDGCENRVVMMDAEHVTRIIVNLLGNAIKFTQPGGRVDFEASVLYTERNASHTYTIRDTGRGISDVFQQKMFMPFEQEIPNEESLRDGTGLGLYICRNLVDLLGGTITCHSRLGRGTTFIVTLEYDLATPDQIRNQSRRSSTIEGRMLYGKNILVAEDNNLNAEVIMKILETRGIHTELARDGEEAVNMFKKSGPYHYQAVLMDVMMPIMDGLEAARQIRACGLADAESIPVIALSADVDPESAKRCIEAGMSACLSKPINTAELFATLSREIMKAEE
;
A
#
# COMPACT_ATOMS: atom_id res chain seq x y z
N ALA A 1 -7.04 -8.59 -14.20
CA ALA A 1 -5.72 -8.36 -13.57
C ALA A 1 -5.56 -6.87 -13.35
N GLY A 2 -5.48 -6.43 -12.09
CA GLY A 2 -5.35 -5.01 -11.75
C GLY A 2 -4.06 -4.45 -12.35
N LYS A 3 -4.16 -3.30 -13.02
CA LYS A 3 -2.99 -2.61 -13.57
C LYS A 3 -2.17 -2.12 -12.38
N VAL A 4 -0.92 -2.57 -12.24
CA VAL A 4 -0.01 -2.05 -11.22
C VAL A 4 0.26 -0.59 -11.58
N VAL A 5 -0.18 0.34 -10.73
CA VAL A 5 0.02 1.78 -10.92
C VAL A 5 1.12 2.22 -9.96
N SER A 6 2.08 2.99 -10.45
CA SER A 6 3.08 3.61 -9.57
C SER A 6 2.51 4.87 -8.93
N VAL A 7 2.75 5.05 -7.63
CA VAL A 7 2.35 6.23 -6.88
C VAL A 7 3.59 6.82 -6.21
N ALA A 8 4.19 7.83 -6.85
CA ALA A 8 5.33 8.53 -6.29
C ALA A 8 4.91 9.53 -5.19
N ALA A 9 5.64 9.51 -4.08
CA ALA A 9 5.44 10.38 -2.93
C ALA A 9 6.75 11.09 -2.56
N ALA A 10 6.66 12.26 -1.92
CA ALA A 10 7.85 12.98 -1.47
C ALA A 10 8.40 12.30 -0.21
N VAL A 11 9.45 11.50 -0.35
CA VAL A 11 10.02 10.71 0.76
C VAL A 11 11.51 10.95 0.90
N ARG A 12 12.01 10.82 2.13
CA ARG A 12 13.45 10.83 2.37
C ARG A 12 14.02 9.50 1.93
N GLU A 13 14.97 9.54 1.02
CA GLU A 13 15.49 8.30 0.43
C GLU A 13 16.13 7.38 1.48
N ARG A 14 16.83 7.94 2.46
CA ARG A 14 17.50 7.19 3.52
C ARG A 14 16.50 6.34 4.32
N ASP A 15 15.37 6.93 4.71
CA ASP A 15 14.36 6.27 5.53
C ASP A 15 13.81 5.02 4.83
N VAL A 16 13.50 5.12 3.53
CA VAL A 16 13.00 4.00 2.71
C VAL A 16 14.02 2.87 2.62
N LEU A 17 15.30 3.21 2.41
CA LEU A 17 16.37 2.22 2.30
C LEU A 17 16.64 1.51 3.64
N GLU A 18 16.65 2.25 4.74
CA GLU A 18 16.85 1.70 6.08
C GLU A 18 15.67 0.81 6.49
N GLU A 19 14.43 1.20 6.18
CA GLU A 19 13.23 0.38 6.40
C GLU A 19 13.30 -0.95 5.62
N ALA A 20 13.65 -0.89 4.32
CA ALA A 20 13.75 -2.08 3.49
C ALA A 20 14.81 -3.07 3.99
N VAL A 21 15.95 -2.57 4.49
CA VAL A 21 17.01 -3.40 5.07
C VAL A 21 16.57 -4.01 6.40
N ALA A 22 15.92 -3.23 7.27
CA ALA A 22 15.45 -3.72 8.58
C ALA A 22 14.50 -4.92 8.46
N VAL A 23 13.65 -4.97 7.41
CA VAL A 23 12.72 -6.09 7.16
C VAL A 23 13.44 -7.44 6.96
N VAL A 24 14.68 -7.43 6.50
CA VAL A 24 15.44 -8.66 6.16
C VAL A 24 16.61 -8.95 7.10
N GLU A 25 16.96 -8.02 7.99
CA GLU A 25 18.01 -8.20 8.99
C GLU A 25 17.76 -9.40 9.90
N GLU A 26 16.54 -9.53 10.41
CA GLU A 26 16.17 -10.66 11.27
C GLU A 26 16.27 -12.00 10.52
N LYS A 27 15.80 -12.05 9.28
CA LYS A 27 15.88 -13.24 8.42
C LYS A 27 17.32 -13.65 8.14
N ALA A 28 18.21 -12.68 7.89
CA ALA A 28 19.63 -12.95 7.68
C ALA A 28 20.29 -13.53 8.94
N ARG A 29 19.95 -12.99 10.11
CA ARG A 29 20.43 -13.48 11.41
C ARG A 29 19.95 -14.90 11.69
N GLU A 30 18.68 -15.19 11.46
CA GLU A 30 18.10 -16.54 11.62
C GLU A 30 18.73 -17.55 10.67
N ALA A 31 19.06 -17.14 9.44
CA ALA A 31 19.77 -17.95 8.46
C ALA A 31 21.28 -18.11 8.77
N GLY A 32 21.79 -17.47 9.84
CA GLY A 32 23.21 -17.53 10.22
C GLY A 32 24.14 -16.82 9.24
N LEU A 33 23.66 -15.77 8.56
CA LEU A 33 24.41 -15.00 7.56
C LEU A 33 24.92 -13.67 8.11
N THR A 34 26.02 -13.17 7.54
CA THR A 34 26.48 -11.80 7.79
C THR A 34 25.86 -10.87 6.74
N LEU A 35 24.92 -10.02 7.17
CA LEU A 35 24.41 -8.92 6.35
C LEU A 35 25.23 -7.65 6.62
N LYS A 36 25.75 -7.03 5.57
CA LYS A 36 26.40 -5.71 5.64
C LYS A 36 25.68 -4.71 4.76
N THR A 37 25.51 -3.53 5.31
CA THR A 37 24.73 -2.45 4.69
C THR A 37 25.62 -1.21 4.57
N ARG A 38 25.64 -0.61 3.40
CA ARG A 38 26.34 0.66 3.13
C ARG A 38 25.46 1.56 2.29
N ILE A 39 25.23 2.78 2.75
CA ILE A 39 24.42 3.78 2.06
C ILE A 39 25.28 5.04 1.90
N ASP A 40 25.79 5.22 0.69
CA ASP A 40 26.68 6.32 0.31
C ASP A 40 25.95 7.35 -0.55
N GLY A 41 26.29 8.63 -0.38
CA GLY A 41 25.76 9.71 -1.21
C GLY A 41 24.35 10.19 -0.85
N CYS A 42 23.62 9.55 0.07
CA CYS A 42 22.35 10.09 0.58
C CYS A 42 22.59 11.34 1.43
N GLU A 43 22.27 12.52 0.88
CA GLU A 43 22.38 13.84 1.53
C GLU A 43 21.13 14.25 2.33
N ASN A 44 20.31 13.27 2.75
CA ASN A 44 19.01 13.48 3.41
C ASN A 44 18.07 14.37 2.59
N ARG A 45 18.10 14.23 1.25
CA ARG A 45 17.17 14.93 0.37
C ARG A 45 15.84 14.19 0.31
N VAL A 46 14.83 14.89 -0.19
CA VAL A 46 13.50 14.33 -0.43
C VAL A 46 13.34 14.17 -1.93
N VAL A 47 12.99 12.97 -2.36
CA VAL A 47 12.77 12.61 -3.76
C VAL A 47 11.32 12.18 -3.96
N MET A 48 10.84 12.31 -5.18
CA MET A 48 9.57 11.74 -5.62
C MET A 48 9.78 10.26 -5.91
N MET A 49 9.50 9.41 -4.92
CA MET A 49 9.75 7.98 -4.98
C MET A 49 8.49 7.19 -4.62
N ASP A 50 8.27 6.10 -5.35
CA ASP A 50 7.31 5.06 -4.99
C ASP A 50 7.95 4.12 -3.96
N ALA A 51 7.84 4.52 -2.69
CA ALA A 51 8.53 3.83 -1.60
C ALA A 51 8.12 2.36 -1.49
N GLU A 52 6.84 2.03 -1.74
CA GLU A 52 6.35 0.65 -1.63
C GLU A 52 7.00 -0.26 -2.68
N HIS A 53 6.99 0.15 -3.95
CA HIS A 53 7.58 -0.65 -5.01
C HIS A 53 9.10 -0.75 -4.87
N VAL A 54 9.78 0.34 -4.47
CA VAL A 54 11.22 0.32 -4.20
C VAL A 54 11.57 -0.63 -3.06
N THR A 55 10.87 -0.53 -1.92
CA THR A 55 11.05 -1.46 -0.80
C THR A 55 10.79 -2.90 -1.23
N ARG A 56 9.74 -3.14 -2.04
CA ARG A 56 9.44 -4.49 -2.54
C ARG A 56 10.54 -5.05 -3.45
N ILE A 57 11.15 -4.22 -4.31
CA ILE A 57 12.32 -4.63 -5.12
C ILE A 57 13.47 -5.04 -4.21
N ILE A 58 13.85 -4.17 -3.26
CA ILE A 58 15.01 -4.38 -2.38
C ILE A 58 14.80 -5.63 -1.50
N VAL A 59 13.65 -5.74 -0.83
CA VAL A 59 13.32 -6.86 0.06
C VAL A 59 13.29 -8.19 -0.70
N ASN A 60 12.76 -8.22 -1.93
CA ASN A 60 12.75 -9.43 -2.74
C ASN A 60 14.16 -9.87 -3.15
N LEU A 61 15.02 -8.94 -3.58
CA LEU A 61 16.39 -9.26 -3.97
C LEU A 61 17.24 -9.69 -2.78
N LEU A 62 17.12 -8.99 -1.63
CA LEU A 62 17.79 -9.40 -0.40
C LEU A 62 17.26 -10.72 0.16
N GLY A 63 15.94 -10.94 0.09
CA GLY A 63 15.32 -12.20 0.48
C GLY A 63 15.84 -13.38 -0.36
N ASN A 64 16.02 -13.19 -1.67
CA ASN A 64 16.65 -14.19 -2.54
C ASN A 64 18.12 -14.42 -2.15
N ALA A 65 18.89 -13.36 -1.95
CA ALA A 65 20.28 -13.46 -1.52
C ALA A 65 20.43 -14.26 -0.21
N ILE A 66 19.57 -14.00 0.78
CA ILE A 66 19.54 -14.73 2.06
C ILE A 66 19.14 -16.20 1.82
N LYS A 67 18.07 -16.45 1.08
CA LYS A 67 17.55 -17.79 0.81
C LYS A 67 18.57 -18.70 0.13
N PHE A 68 19.37 -18.17 -0.78
CA PHE A 68 20.29 -18.97 -1.63
C PHE A 68 21.75 -18.97 -1.15
N THR A 69 22.03 -18.35 0.00
CA THR A 69 23.34 -18.35 0.63
C THR A 69 23.40 -19.33 1.80
N GLN A 70 24.44 -20.15 1.87
CA GLN A 70 24.59 -21.12 2.96
C GLN A 70 24.96 -20.42 4.28
N PRO A 71 24.58 -20.98 5.46
CA PRO A 71 24.96 -20.44 6.77
C PRO A 71 26.46 -20.17 6.88
N GLY A 72 26.84 -19.04 7.49
CA GLY A 72 28.21 -18.53 7.53
C GLY A 72 28.62 -17.71 6.30
N GLY A 73 27.76 -17.62 5.27
CA GLY A 73 27.97 -16.76 4.12
C GLY A 73 27.70 -15.28 4.39
N ARG A 74 27.88 -14.45 3.35
CA ARG A 74 27.76 -13.00 3.42
C ARG A 74 26.80 -12.46 2.36
N VAL A 75 25.99 -11.49 2.76
CA VAL A 75 25.16 -10.67 1.88
C VAL A 75 25.55 -9.20 2.10
N ASP A 76 25.80 -8.48 1.02
CA ASP A 76 26.11 -7.05 1.02
C ASP A 76 25.00 -6.28 0.29
N PHE A 77 24.47 -5.26 0.96
CA PHE A 77 23.61 -4.23 0.36
C PHE A 77 24.39 -2.92 0.29
N GLU A 78 24.59 -2.41 -0.92
CA GLU A 78 25.22 -1.12 -1.17
C GLU A 78 24.26 -0.22 -1.94
N ALA A 79 23.92 0.94 -1.39
CA ALA A 79 23.19 1.99 -2.09
C ALA A 79 24.12 3.17 -2.35
N SER A 80 24.19 3.62 -3.60
CA SER A 80 24.93 4.81 -4.02
C SER A 80 23.97 5.80 -4.64
N VAL A 81 23.96 7.04 -4.14
CA VAL A 81 23.11 8.12 -4.66
C VAL A 81 23.97 9.23 -5.24
N LEU A 82 23.64 9.64 -6.47
CA LEU A 82 24.26 10.76 -7.16
C LEU A 82 23.19 11.79 -7.51
N TYR A 83 23.41 13.05 -7.11
CA TYR A 83 22.49 14.14 -7.43
C TYR A 83 22.93 14.94 -8.63
N THR A 84 21.95 15.39 -9.39
CA THR A 84 22.04 16.55 -10.27
C THR A 84 21.23 17.70 -9.67
N GLU A 85 21.09 18.82 -10.38
CA GLU A 85 20.27 19.94 -9.90
C GLU A 85 18.78 19.59 -9.74
N ARG A 86 18.27 18.60 -10.50
CA ARG A 86 16.84 18.27 -10.55
C ARG A 86 16.52 16.83 -10.18
N ASN A 87 17.49 15.94 -10.28
CA ASN A 87 17.26 14.50 -10.17
C ASN A 87 18.26 13.85 -9.21
N ALA A 88 17.85 12.71 -8.66
CA ALA A 88 18.70 11.79 -7.94
C ALA A 88 18.75 10.47 -8.72
N SER A 89 19.95 9.98 -9.01
CA SER A 89 20.17 8.64 -9.57
C SER A 89 20.63 7.72 -8.46
N HIS A 90 19.87 6.66 -8.23
CA HIS A 90 20.15 5.67 -7.19
C HIS A 90 20.59 4.37 -7.84
N THR A 91 21.71 3.82 -7.35
CA THR A 91 22.19 2.49 -7.71
C THR A 91 22.16 1.60 -6.48
N TYR A 92 21.39 0.52 -6.52
CA TYR A 92 21.31 -0.49 -5.48
C TYR A 92 22.05 -1.74 -5.93
N THR A 93 23.08 -2.14 -5.19
CA THR A 93 23.87 -3.34 -5.44
C THR A 93 23.64 -4.35 -4.32
N ILE A 94 23.12 -5.51 -4.68
CA ILE A 94 22.88 -6.63 -3.76
C ILE A 94 23.82 -7.75 -4.16
N ARG A 95 24.77 -8.09 -3.29
CA ARG A 95 25.76 -9.14 -3.54
C ARG A 95 25.64 -10.24 -2.48
N ASP A 96 25.67 -11.49 -2.91
CA ASP A 96 25.74 -12.64 -2.03
C ASP A 96 26.93 -13.55 -2.36
N THR A 97 27.30 -14.40 -1.40
CA THR A 97 28.32 -15.46 -1.57
C THR A 97 27.69 -16.84 -1.73
N GLY A 98 26.43 -16.91 -2.16
CA GLY A 98 25.68 -18.14 -2.23
C GLY A 98 26.03 -19.04 -3.42
N ARG A 99 25.11 -19.92 -3.77
CA ARG A 99 25.32 -20.92 -4.83
C ARG A 99 25.52 -20.33 -6.23
N GLY A 100 25.17 -19.06 -6.45
CA GLY A 100 25.16 -18.45 -7.78
C GLY A 100 24.10 -19.06 -8.71
N ILE A 101 24.08 -18.59 -9.94
CA ILE A 101 23.10 -18.91 -10.97
C ILE A 101 23.82 -19.38 -12.24
N SER A 102 23.34 -20.47 -12.84
CA SER A 102 23.83 -20.99 -14.12
C SER A 102 23.54 -20.03 -15.28
N ASP A 103 24.42 -20.03 -16.28
CA ASP A 103 24.27 -19.18 -17.48
C ASP A 103 22.95 -19.45 -18.22
N VAL A 104 22.49 -20.70 -18.22
CA VAL A 104 21.22 -21.11 -18.83
C VAL A 104 20.04 -20.48 -18.09
N PHE A 105 20.04 -20.51 -16.75
CA PHE A 105 18.97 -19.91 -15.97
C PHE A 105 18.98 -18.38 -16.05
N GLN A 106 20.16 -17.74 -16.07
CA GLN A 106 20.28 -16.29 -16.19
C GLN A 106 19.55 -15.71 -17.43
N GLN A 107 19.47 -16.47 -18.52
CA GLN A 107 18.77 -16.04 -19.74
C GLN A 107 17.23 -15.97 -19.59
N LYS A 108 16.67 -16.71 -18.63
CA LYS A 108 15.22 -16.85 -18.43
C LYS A 108 14.75 -16.55 -17.00
N MET A 109 15.66 -16.18 -16.09
CA MET A 109 15.37 -15.96 -14.66
C MET A 109 14.31 -14.90 -14.37
N PHE A 110 14.07 -13.99 -15.32
CA PHE A 110 13.04 -12.97 -15.24
C PHE A 110 11.72 -13.38 -15.90
N MET A 111 11.59 -14.59 -16.46
CA MET A 111 10.31 -15.09 -16.95
C MET A 111 9.45 -15.60 -15.79
N PRO A 112 8.12 -15.52 -15.89
CA PRO A 112 7.23 -15.94 -14.80
C PRO A 112 7.33 -17.46 -14.57
N PHE A 113 7.29 -17.86 -13.30
CA PHE A 113 7.31 -19.27 -12.84
C PHE A 113 8.61 -20.04 -13.12
N GLU A 114 9.68 -19.37 -13.53
CA GLU A 114 10.97 -20.01 -13.75
C GLU A 114 11.68 -20.33 -12.43
N GLN A 115 12.22 -21.55 -12.33
CA GLN A 115 13.03 -22.02 -11.21
C GLN A 115 14.23 -22.80 -11.72
N GLU A 116 15.39 -22.61 -11.09
CA GLU A 116 16.63 -23.26 -11.54
C GLU A 116 16.69 -24.75 -11.15
N ILE A 117 16.09 -25.15 -10.03
CA ILE A 117 15.97 -26.55 -9.60
C ILE A 117 14.52 -26.81 -9.18
N PRO A 118 13.70 -27.46 -10.02
CA PRO A 118 12.35 -27.84 -9.65
C PRO A 118 12.41 -29.12 -8.79
N ASN A 119 12.52 -28.98 -7.47
CA ASN A 119 12.37 -30.10 -6.52
C ASN A 119 11.07 -29.97 -5.70
N GLU A 120 10.53 -31.09 -5.22
CA GLU A 120 9.27 -31.14 -4.44
C GLU A 120 9.30 -30.29 -3.16
N GLU A 121 10.47 -30.11 -2.52
CA GLU A 121 10.65 -29.18 -1.39
C GLU A 121 10.64 -27.70 -1.82
N SER A 122 11.05 -27.40 -3.06
CA SER A 122 11.12 -26.04 -3.60
C SER A 122 9.74 -25.46 -3.96
N LEU A 123 8.72 -26.31 -4.11
CA LEU A 123 7.32 -25.93 -4.32
C LEU A 123 6.67 -25.31 -3.06
N ARG A 124 7.20 -25.57 -1.86
CA ARG A 124 6.69 -24.97 -0.61
C ARG A 124 7.22 -23.56 -0.34
N ASP A 125 8.37 -23.20 -0.93
CA ASP A 125 9.14 -22.01 -0.53
C ASP A 125 9.25 -20.91 -1.59
N GLY A 126 8.64 -21.03 -2.77
CA GLY A 126 8.64 -19.94 -3.73
C GLY A 126 7.84 -20.20 -5.01
N THR A 127 7.13 -19.18 -5.47
CA THR A 127 6.27 -19.23 -6.67
C THR A 127 7.02 -19.07 -8.00
N GLY A 128 8.34 -18.85 -7.97
CA GLY A 128 9.13 -18.46 -9.16
C GLY A 128 8.79 -17.06 -9.70
N LEU A 129 7.97 -16.28 -8.98
CA LEU A 129 7.53 -14.95 -9.43
C LEU A 129 8.41 -13.80 -8.92
N GLY A 130 9.23 -14.00 -7.89
CA GLY A 130 9.94 -12.90 -7.22
C GLY A 130 10.81 -12.06 -8.16
N LEU A 131 11.62 -12.70 -9.01
CA LEU A 131 12.48 -11.98 -9.97
C LEU A 131 11.68 -11.37 -11.12
N TYR A 132 10.67 -12.07 -11.65
CA TYR A 132 9.74 -11.52 -12.65
C TYR A 132 9.04 -10.26 -12.13
N ILE A 133 8.57 -10.29 -10.87
CA ILE A 133 7.95 -9.14 -10.21
C ILE A 133 8.97 -8.00 -10.07
N CYS A 134 10.21 -8.28 -9.66
CA CYS A 134 11.26 -7.26 -9.56
C CYS A 134 11.51 -6.60 -10.91
N ARG A 135 11.61 -7.37 -11.99
CA ARG A 135 11.80 -6.84 -13.34
C ARG A 135 10.65 -5.92 -13.75
N ASN A 136 9.40 -6.37 -13.60
CA ASN A 136 8.24 -5.57 -13.93
C ASN A 136 8.14 -4.28 -13.11
N LEU A 137 8.51 -4.31 -11.83
CA LEU A 137 8.53 -3.11 -11.00
C LEU A 137 9.64 -2.14 -11.42
N VAL A 138 10.84 -2.65 -11.72
CA VAL A 138 11.94 -1.81 -12.22
C VAL A 138 11.56 -1.18 -13.55
N ASP A 139 10.95 -1.95 -14.47
CA ASP A 139 10.50 -1.46 -15.77
C ASP A 139 9.36 -0.42 -15.60
N LEU A 140 8.42 -0.65 -14.66
CA LEU A 140 7.35 0.30 -14.32
C LEU A 140 7.91 1.64 -13.81
N LEU A 141 8.99 1.60 -13.04
CA LEU A 141 9.69 2.77 -12.51
C LEU A 141 10.71 3.35 -13.49
N GLY A 142 10.75 2.86 -14.73
CA GLY A 142 11.67 3.35 -15.78
C GLY A 142 13.15 3.05 -15.53
N GLY A 143 13.46 2.09 -14.66
CA GLY A 143 14.81 1.74 -14.26
C GLY A 143 15.47 0.65 -15.09
N THR A 144 16.60 0.17 -14.59
CA THR A 144 17.29 -1.01 -15.12
C THR A 144 17.67 -1.97 -14.01
N ILE A 145 17.64 -3.27 -14.32
CA ILE A 145 18.14 -4.33 -13.44
C ILE A 145 19.06 -5.26 -14.23
N THR A 146 20.24 -5.50 -13.67
CA THR A 146 21.26 -6.41 -14.21
C THR A 146 21.66 -7.44 -13.16
N CYS A 147 22.13 -8.60 -13.64
CA CYS A 147 22.57 -9.71 -12.81
C CYS A 147 23.93 -10.18 -13.29
N HIS A 148 24.87 -10.34 -12.36
CA HIS A 148 26.17 -10.96 -12.57
C HIS A 148 26.29 -12.12 -11.60
N SER A 149 26.31 -13.35 -12.10
CA SER A 149 26.37 -14.54 -11.25
C SER A 149 27.26 -15.61 -11.85
N ARG A 150 27.86 -16.42 -10.97
CA ARG A 150 28.59 -17.62 -11.36
C ARG A 150 28.36 -18.71 -10.31
N LEU A 151 28.08 -19.92 -10.78
CA LEU A 151 27.89 -21.08 -9.90
C LEU A 151 29.06 -21.24 -8.91
N GLY A 152 28.70 -21.40 -7.64
CA GLY A 152 29.60 -21.53 -6.49
C GLY A 152 30.35 -20.25 -6.10
N ARG A 153 30.04 -19.09 -6.71
CA ARG A 153 30.70 -17.80 -6.42
C ARG A 153 29.74 -16.71 -5.95
N GLY A 154 28.44 -16.99 -5.91
CA GLY A 154 27.40 -16.04 -5.53
C GLY A 154 26.84 -15.23 -6.69
N THR A 155 25.93 -14.31 -6.36
CA THR A 155 25.23 -13.45 -7.31
C THR A 155 25.38 -11.98 -6.94
N THR A 156 25.39 -11.10 -7.93
CA THR A 156 25.29 -9.65 -7.76
C THR A 156 24.16 -9.13 -8.64
N PHE A 157 23.14 -8.53 -8.02
CA PHE A 157 22.13 -7.75 -8.71
C PHE A 157 22.46 -6.26 -8.60
N ILE A 158 22.27 -5.53 -9.68
CA ILE A 158 22.42 -4.08 -9.72
C ILE A 158 21.14 -3.48 -10.30
N VAL A 159 20.46 -2.66 -9.51
CA VAL A 159 19.26 -1.92 -9.90
C VAL A 159 19.60 -0.44 -9.96
N THR A 160 19.23 0.23 -11.05
CA THR A 160 19.37 1.69 -11.19
C THR A 160 18.00 2.31 -11.39
N LEU A 161 17.68 3.33 -10.58
CA LEU A 161 16.43 4.08 -10.62
C LEU A 161 16.71 5.58 -10.53
N GLU A 162 15.92 6.37 -11.24
CA GLU A 162 16.03 7.82 -11.27
C GLU A 162 14.77 8.46 -10.68
N TYR A 163 14.97 9.50 -9.88
CA TYR A 163 13.88 10.22 -9.21
C TYR A 163 14.04 11.72 -9.41
N ASP A 164 12.93 12.43 -9.51
CA ASP A 164 12.93 13.88 -9.38
C ASP A 164 13.12 14.27 -7.91
N LEU A 165 13.86 15.35 -7.66
CA LEU A 165 13.90 15.97 -6.33
C LEU A 165 12.52 16.57 -6.02
N ALA A 166 12.04 16.34 -4.80
CA ALA A 166 10.76 16.88 -4.36
C ALA A 166 10.86 18.40 -4.18
N THR A 167 9.87 19.11 -4.73
CA THR A 167 9.72 20.55 -4.50
C THR A 167 9.31 20.83 -3.05
N PRO A 168 9.60 22.04 -2.51
CA PRO A 168 9.17 22.42 -1.16
C PRO A 168 7.66 22.24 -0.92
N ASP A 169 6.85 22.48 -1.95
CA ASP A 169 5.40 22.30 -1.87
C ASP A 169 4.99 20.83 -1.75
N GLN A 170 5.65 19.92 -2.48
CA GLN A 170 5.45 18.48 -2.36
C GLN A 170 5.86 17.95 -0.98
N ILE A 171 7.00 18.40 -0.44
CA ILE A 171 7.45 18.04 0.91
C ILE A 171 6.44 18.50 1.97
N ARG A 172 5.94 19.74 1.85
CA ARG A 172 4.93 20.29 2.76
C ARG A 172 3.61 19.52 2.69
N ASN A 173 3.16 19.15 1.49
CA ASN A 173 1.94 18.39 1.28
C ASN A 173 2.06 16.95 1.80
N GLN A 174 3.21 16.29 1.62
CA GLN A 174 3.45 14.96 2.18
C GLN A 174 3.52 15.00 3.71
N SER A 175 4.25 15.97 4.28
CA SER A 175 4.36 16.12 5.74
C SER A 175 2.98 16.28 6.37
N ARG A 176 2.09 17.07 5.75
CA ARG A 176 0.67 17.21 6.16
C ARG A 176 -0.14 15.91 6.05
N ARG A 177 0.19 15.03 5.09
CA ARG A 177 -0.46 13.72 4.91
C ARG A 177 0.03 12.67 5.91
N SER A 178 1.34 12.62 6.18
CA SER A 178 2.00 11.66 7.07
C SER A 178 1.98 12.04 8.56
N SER A 179 1.73 13.31 8.91
CA SER A 179 1.75 13.79 10.30
C SER A 179 0.45 13.58 11.08
N THR A 180 -0.63 13.08 10.47
CA THR A 180 -1.85 12.76 11.23
C THR A 180 -1.94 11.27 11.53
N ILE A 181 -2.19 10.93 12.80
CA ILE A 181 -2.54 9.58 13.29
C ILE A 181 -3.62 8.94 12.38
N GLU A 182 -4.55 9.77 11.92
CA GLU A 182 -5.61 9.50 10.95
C GLU A 182 -5.10 8.80 9.66
N GLY A 183 -3.96 9.23 9.10
CA GLY A 183 -3.45 8.71 7.83
C GLY A 183 -2.93 7.27 7.90
N ARG A 184 -2.35 6.87 9.05
CA ARG A 184 -1.91 5.48 9.27
C ARG A 184 -3.06 4.56 9.64
N MET A 185 -4.05 5.09 10.35
CA MET A 185 -5.19 4.31 10.84
C MET A 185 -6.14 3.88 9.72
N LEU A 186 -6.33 4.74 8.72
CA LEU A 186 -7.29 4.51 7.63
C LEU A 186 -6.72 3.66 6.48
N TYR A 187 -5.40 3.50 6.39
CA TYR A 187 -4.78 2.75 5.29
C TYR A 187 -5.22 1.27 5.29
N GLY A 188 -5.66 0.77 4.13
CA GLY A 188 -6.11 -0.61 3.95
C GLY A 188 -7.50 -0.94 4.51
N LYS A 189 -8.21 0.04 5.08
CA LYS A 189 -9.59 -0.15 5.54
C LYS A 189 -10.55 -0.26 4.34
N ASN A 190 -11.58 -1.10 4.47
CA ASN A 190 -12.67 -1.24 3.52
C ASN A 190 -13.84 -0.34 3.94
N ILE A 191 -14.24 0.56 3.05
CA ILE A 191 -15.37 1.46 3.24
C ILE A 191 -16.43 1.20 2.19
N LEU A 192 -17.67 0.98 2.63
CA LEU A 192 -18.83 0.95 1.74
C LEU A 192 -19.28 2.39 1.46
N VAL A 193 -19.38 2.76 0.19
CA VAL A 193 -19.86 4.07 -0.24
C VAL A 193 -21.23 3.88 -0.89
N ALA A 194 -22.27 4.52 -0.37
CA ALA A 194 -23.61 4.54 -0.95
C ALA A 194 -23.90 5.93 -1.54
N GLU A 195 -23.92 6.02 -2.86
CA GLU A 195 -24.14 7.27 -3.61
C GLU A 195 -24.71 6.93 -5.00
N ASP A 196 -25.84 7.53 -5.35
CA ASP A 196 -26.56 7.29 -6.60
C ASP A 196 -25.97 8.06 -7.78
N ASN A 197 -25.36 9.21 -7.51
CA ASN A 197 -24.70 10.01 -8.52
C ASN A 197 -23.28 9.50 -8.83
N ASN A 198 -23.10 8.94 -10.02
CA ASN A 198 -21.81 8.41 -10.51
C ASN A 198 -20.63 9.38 -10.36
N LEU A 199 -20.82 10.67 -10.62
CA LEU A 199 -19.73 11.65 -10.55
C LEU A 199 -19.34 11.92 -9.10
N ASN A 200 -20.33 12.05 -8.21
CA ASN A 200 -20.06 12.21 -6.77
C ASN A 200 -19.37 10.98 -6.20
N ALA A 201 -19.84 9.78 -6.56
CA ALA A 201 -19.26 8.51 -6.14
C ALA A 201 -17.80 8.40 -6.58
N GLU A 202 -17.50 8.73 -7.84
CA GLU A 202 -16.14 8.72 -8.38
C GLU A 202 -15.22 9.70 -7.63
N VAL A 203 -15.72 10.89 -7.30
CA VAL A 203 -14.96 11.88 -6.51
C VAL A 203 -14.67 11.36 -5.10
N ILE A 204 -15.67 10.81 -4.41
CA ILE A 204 -15.52 10.25 -3.06
C ILE A 204 -14.50 9.11 -3.06
N MET A 205 -14.66 8.15 -3.97
CA MET A 205 -13.77 7.00 -4.07
C MET A 205 -12.33 7.43 -4.37
N LYS A 206 -12.11 8.37 -5.29
CA LYS A 206 -10.77 8.93 -5.57
C LYS A 206 -10.16 9.62 -4.35
N ILE A 207 -10.96 10.36 -3.58
CA ILE A 207 -10.49 10.99 -2.34
C ILE A 207 -10.01 9.92 -1.36
N LEU A 208 -10.82 8.89 -1.11
CA LEU A 208 -10.50 7.79 -0.20
C LEU A 208 -9.27 6.99 -0.67
N GLU A 209 -9.16 6.73 -1.96
CA GLU A 209 -8.01 6.07 -2.59
C GLU A 209 -6.69 6.81 -2.30
N THR A 210 -6.71 8.15 -2.20
CA THR A 210 -5.50 8.93 -1.85
C THR A 210 -4.91 8.62 -0.47
N ARG A 211 -5.65 7.92 0.39
CA ARG A 211 -5.21 7.43 1.72
C ARG A 211 -5.05 5.90 1.76
N GLY A 212 -5.12 5.21 0.62
CA GLY A 212 -5.03 3.76 0.54
C GLY A 212 -6.23 3.03 1.12
N ILE A 213 -7.40 3.68 1.19
CA ILE A 213 -8.66 3.08 1.62
C ILE A 213 -9.26 2.30 0.44
N HIS A 214 -9.72 1.09 0.69
CA HIS A 214 -10.47 0.29 -0.28
C HIS A 214 -11.95 0.68 -0.23
N THR A 215 -12.58 0.80 -1.39
CA THR A 215 -13.98 1.22 -1.48
C THR A 215 -14.81 0.29 -2.35
N GLU A 216 -15.99 -0.06 -1.87
CA GLU A 216 -17.05 -0.69 -2.67
C GLU A 216 -18.21 0.30 -2.82
N LEU A 217 -18.85 0.33 -3.99
CA LEU A 217 -19.91 1.29 -4.31
C LEU A 217 -21.27 0.59 -4.35
N ALA A 218 -22.21 1.12 -3.55
CA ALA A 218 -23.64 0.90 -3.68
C ALA A 218 -24.30 2.14 -4.31
N ARG A 219 -25.28 1.93 -5.18
CA ARG A 219 -25.94 2.99 -5.96
C ARG A 219 -27.24 3.49 -5.36
N ASP A 220 -27.70 2.84 -4.30
CA ASP A 220 -28.85 3.24 -3.48
C ASP A 220 -28.76 2.57 -2.10
N GLY A 221 -29.72 2.88 -1.21
CA GLY A 221 -29.75 2.33 0.14
C GLY A 221 -30.01 0.83 0.20
N GLU A 222 -30.77 0.27 -0.76
CA GLU A 222 -31.10 -1.16 -0.79
C GLU A 222 -29.86 -1.98 -1.16
N GLU A 223 -29.11 -1.53 -2.18
CA GLU A 223 -27.85 -2.12 -2.56
C GLU A 223 -26.84 -2.05 -1.40
N ALA A 224 -26.78 -0.92 -0.68
CA ALA A 224 -25.88 -0.76 0.46
C ALA A 224 -26.18 -1.78 1.57
N VAL A 225 -27.46 -1.93 1.94
CA VAL A 225 -27.91 -2.92 2.94
C VAL A 225 -27.58 -4.35 2.48
N ASN A 226 -27.81 -4.67 1.21
CA ASN A 226 -27.55 -5.99 0.66
C ASN A 226 -26.06 -6.32 0.61
N MET A 227 -25.22 -5.37 0.18
CA MET A 227 -23.76 -5.51 0.18
C MET A 227 -23.23 -5.71 1.60
N PHE A 228 -23.68 -4.90 2.56
CA PHE A 228 -23.31 -5.03 3.97
C PHE A 228 -23.64 -6.43 4.51
N LYS A 229 -24.88 -6.89 4.31
CA LYS A 229 -25.32 -8.24 4.74
C LYS A 229 -24.51 -9.36 4.09
N LYS A 230 -24.22 -9.24 2.80
CA LYS A 230 -23.59 -10.30 1.99
C LYS A 230 -22.10 -10.45 2.29
N SER A 231 -21.40 -9.36 2.56
CA SER A 231 -19.95 -9.38 2.84
C SER A 231 -19.60 -10.06 4.17
N GLY A 232 -20.55 -10.14 5.10
CA GLY A 232 -20.35 -10.74 6.41
C GLY A 232 -19.73 -9.76 7.42
N PRO A 233 -19.64 -10.17 8.70
CA PRO A 233 -19.25 -9.27 9.77
C PRO A 233 -17.79 -8.83 9.65
N TYR A 234 -17.53 -7.57 10.01
CA TYR A 234 -16.23 -6.89 10.03
C TYR A 234 -15.57 -6.71 8.65
N HIS A 235 -16.24 -7.03 7.55
CA HIS A 235 -15.72 -6.79 6.21
C HIS A 235 -15.49 -5.30 5.95
N TYR A 236 -16.46 -4.47 6.34
CA TYR A 236 -16.38 -3.01 6.26
C TYR A 236 -16.02 -2.42 7.62
N GLN A 237 -15.20 -1.37 7.63
CA GLN A 237 -14.88 -0.63 8.85
C GLN A 237 -15.65 0.69 8.96
N ALA A 238 -16.28 1.15 7.88
CA ALA A 238 -17.25 2.24 7.91
C ALA A 238 -18.16 2.21 6.67
N VAL A 239 -19.29 2.89 6.76
CA VAL A 239 -20.18 3.19 5.64
C VAL A 239 -20.28 4.70 5.45
N LEU A 240 -20.00 5.20 4.25
CA LEU A 240 -20.38 6.56 3.83
C LEU A 240 -21.73 6.46 3.12
N MET A 241 -22.75 7.12 3.66
CA MET A 241 -24.14 6.96 3.24
C MET A 241 -24.72 8.28 2.79
N ASP A 242 -25.03 8.45 1.51
CA ASP A 242 -25.87 9.57 1.08
C ASP A 242 -27.25 9.49 1.72
N VAL A 243 -27.72 10.59 2.30
CA VAL A 243 -29.04 10.66 2.93
C VAL A 243 -30.13 10.58 1.88
N MET A 244 -29.93 11.18 0.70
CA MET A 244 -30.96 11.32 -0.33
C MET A 244 -30.62 10.47 -1.54
N MET A 245 -31.16 9.25 -1.59
CA MET A 245 -31.00 8.32 -2.71
C MET A 245 -32.37 7.83 -3.20
N PRO A 246 -32.50 7.42 -4.48
CA PRO A 246 -33.69 6.75 -4.98
C PRO A 246 -33.86 5.37 -4.35
N ILE A 247 -35.05 4.77 -4.48
CA ILE A 247 -35.42 3.42 -4.01
C ILE A 247 -35.45 3.31 -2.48
N MET A 248 -34.31 3.51 -1.82
CA MET A 248 -34.17 3.53 -0.38
C MET A 248 -33.24 4.68 0.02
N ASP A 249 -33.74 5.56 0.88
CA ASP A 249 -32.96 6.68 1.41
C ASP A 249 -31.92 6.20 2.45
N GLY A 250 -30.93 7.04 2.73
CA GLY A 250 -29.84 6.68 3.64
C GLY A 250 -30.30 6.45 5.09
N LEU A 251 -31.36 7.14 5.53
CA LEU A 251 -31.89 6.99 6.89
C LEU A 251 -32.51 5.60 7.07
N GLU A 252 -33.30 5.16 6.10
CA GLU A 252 -33.89 3.84 6.11
C GLU A 252 -32.83 2.74 5.94
N ALA A 253 -31.85 2.95 5.06
CA ALA A 253 -30.72 2.03 4.92
C ALA A 253 -29.94 1.87 6.23
N ALA A 254 -29.67 2.96 6.96
CA ALA A 254 -29.02 2.90 8.27
C ALA A 254 -29.84 2.09 9.29
N ARG A 255 -31.15 2.31 9.37
CA ARG A 255 -32.03 1.50 10.25
C ARG A 255 -31.98 0.01 9.89
N GLN A 256 -31.98 -0.32 8.60
CA GLN A 256 -31.91 -1.71 8.16
C GLN A 256 -30.54 -2.35 8.40
N ILE A 257 -29.44 -1.59 8.29
CA ILE A 257 -28.11 -2.05 8.69
C ILE A 257 -28.12 -2.37 10.18
N ARG A 258 -28.60 -1.47 11.04
CA ARG A 258 -28.69 -1.71 12.49
C ARG A 258 -29.57 -2.92 12.84
N ALA A 259 -30.64 -3.15 12.10
CA ALA A 259 -31.57 -4.26 12.32
C ALA A 259 -31.17 -5.59 11.67
N CYS A 260 -30.03 -5.66 10.95
CA CYS A 260 -29.71 -6.85 10.14
C CYS A 260 -29.18 -8.06 10.93
N GLY A 261 -28.82 -7.87 12.21
CA GLY A 261 -28.39 -8.95 13.10
C GLY A 261 -26.97 -9.46 12.88
N LEU A 262 -26.15 -8.79 12.07
CA LEU A 262 -24.71 -9.06 12.01
C LEU A 262 -23.99 -8.55 13.27
N ALA A 263 -22.88 -9.20 13.63
CA ALA A 263 -22.16 -8.94 14.88
C ALA A 263 -21.62 -7.50 15.01
N ASP A 264 -21.25 -6.89 13.89
CA ASP A 264 -20.74 -5.52 13.77
C ASP A 264 -21.83 -4.52 13.36
N ALA A 265 -23.08 -4.95 13.20
CA ALA A 265 -24.17 -4.10 12.74
C ALA A 265 -24.45 -2.93 13.69
N GLU A 266 -24.29 -3.13 15.00
CA GLU A 266 -24.51 -2.08 16.01
C GLU A 266 -23.31 -1.11 16.10
N SER A 267 -22.08 -1.62 15.96
CA SER A 267 -20.85 -0.85 16.18
C SER A 267 -20.31 -0.18 14.93
N ILE A 268 -20.62 -0.68 13.72
CA ILE A 268 -20.06 -0.12 12.49
C ILE A 268 -20.44 1.36 12.33
N PRO A 269 -19.44 2.25 12.14
CA PRO A 269 -19.68 3.65 11.83
C PRO A 269 -20.47 3.83 10.53
N VAL A 270 -21.62 4.51 10.61
CA VAL A 270 -22.36 4.97 9.43
C VAL A 270 -22.30 6.49 9.42
N ILE A 271 -21.64 7.07 8.43
CA ILE A 271 -21.42 8.51 8.29
C ILE A 271 -22.33 9.02 7.18
N ALA A 272 -23.28 9.87 7.56
CA ALA A 272 -24.20 10.51 6.63
C ALA A 272 -23.48 11.52 5.75
N LEU A 273 -23.79 11.55 4.46
CA LEU A 273 -23.43 12.59 3.52
C LEU A 273 -24.71 13.33 3.14
N SER A 274 -24.84 14.59 3.55
CA SER A 274 -26.08 15.36 3.33
C SER A 274 -25.79 16.71 2.68
N ALA A 275 -26.67 17.16 1.79
CA ALA A 275 -26.63 18.53 1.27
C ALA A 275 -27.04 19.58 2.32
N ASP A 276 -27.77 19.17 3.36
CA ASP A 276 -28.21 20.01 4.47
C ASP A 276 -27.79 19.40 5.81
N VAL A 277 -27.05 20.17 6.62
CA VAL A 277 -26.52 19.72 7.93
C VAL A 277 -27.08 20.61 9.04
N ASP A 278 -28.30 21.09 8.86
CA ASP A 278 -29.03 21.77 9.92
C ASP A 278 -29.27 20.82 11.12
N PRO A 279 -29.54 21.38 12.33
CA PRO A 279 -29.71 20.59 13.54
C PRO A 279 -30.82 19.52 13.46
N GLU A 280 -31.89 19.76 12.72
CA GLU A 280 -33.00 18.82 12.58
C GLU A 280 -32.61 17.65 11.67
N SER A 281 -31.91 17.93 10.56
CA SER A 281 -31.35 16.89 9.69
C SER A 281 -30.30 16.03 10.39
N ALA A 282 -29.42 16.65 11.19
CA ALA A 282 -28.44 15.92 11.99
C ALA A 282 -29.11 15.01 13.03
N LYS A 283 -30.18 15.50 13.68
CA LYS A 283 -30.97 14.72 14.65
C LYS A 283 -31.60 13.48 14.00
N ARG A 284 -32.20 13.63 12.81
CA ARG A 284 -32.78 12.50 12.06
C ARG A 284 -31.74 11.43 11.71
N CYS A 285 -30.51 11.82 11.39
CA CYS A 285 -29.41 10.88 11.13
C CYS A 285 -29.05 10.07 12.38
N ILE A 286 -28.93 10.73 13.53
CA ILE A 286 -28.64 10.07 14.82
C ILE A 286 -29.78 9.13 15.21
N GLU A 287 -31.04 9.56 15.08
CA GLU A 287 -32.22 8.72 15.35
C GLU A 287 -32.32 7.50 14.41
N ALA A 288 -31.76 7.58 13.20
CA ALA A 288 -31.64 6.46 12.28
C ALA A 288 -30.46 5.52 12.61
N GLY A 289 -29.64 5.86 13.61
CA GLY A 289 -28.50 5.05 14.05
C GLY A 289 -27.17 5.42 13.39
N MET A 290 -27.07 6.57 12.70
CA MET A 290 -25.82 7.04 12.10
C MET A 290 -24.90 7.68 13.16
N SER A 291 -23.59 7.53 12.96
CA SER A 291 -22.55 7.93 13.91
C SER A 291 -22.11 9.39 13.74
N ALA A 292 -22.19 9.92 12.51
CA ALA A 292 -21.82 11.29 12.18
C ALA A 292 -22.54 11.76 10.92
N CYS A 293 -22.53 13.08 10.67
CA CYS A 293 -23.05 13.69 9.46
C CYS A 293 -22.02 14.67 8.88
N LEU A 294 -21.81 14.62 7.57
CA LEU A 294 -20.91 15.48 6.82
C LEU A 294 -21.69 16.21 5.73
N SER A 295 -21.34 17.49 5.52
CA SER A 295 -21.94 18.30 4.46
C SER A 295 -21.37 17.95 3.08
N LYS A 296 -22.24 18.02 2.06
CA LYS A 296 -21.85 18.11 0.66
C LYS A 296 -21.74 19.60 0.26
N PRO A 297 -20.70 20.04 -0.47
CA PRO A 297 -19.60 19.25 -1.00
C PRO A 297 -18.61 18.81 0.09
N ILE A 298 -18.05 17.61 -0.09
CA ILE A 298 -17.25 16.95 0.94
C ILE A 298 -15.94 17.70 1.19
N ASN A 299 -15.74 18.11 2.44
CA ASN A 299 -14.46 18.59 2.92
C ASN A 299 -13.55 17.38 3.24
N THR A 300 -12.48 17.20 2.46
CA THR A 300 -11.57 16.05 2.61
C THR A 300 -10.92 15.94 3.99
N ALA A 301 -10.59 17.07 4.64
CA ALA A 301 -10.00 17.05 5.96
C ALA A 301 -11.01 16.58 7.03
N GLU A 302 -12.25 17.08 6.93
CA GLU A 302 -13.33 16.72 7.84
C GLU A 302 -13.77 15.26 7.66
N LEU A 303 -13.78 14.77 6.42
CA LEU A 303 -14.04 13.37 6.09
C LEU A 303 -13.05 12.44 6.79
N PHE A 304 -11.74 12.66 6.65
CA PHE A 304 -10.74 11.78 7.24
C PHE A 304 -10.70 11.88 8.77
N ALA A 305 -10.88 13.07 9.33
CA ALA A 305 -10.97 13.25 10.78
C ALA A 305 -12.18 12.52 11.37
N THR A 306 -13.33 12.58 10.68
CA THR A 306 -14.54 11.89 11.11
C THR A 306 -14.42 10.38 10.96
N LEU A 307 -13.93 9.88 9.83
CA LEU A 307 -13.68 8.45 9.63
C LEU A 307 -12.74 7.89 10.71
N SER A 308 -11.61 8.54 10.94
CA SER A 308 -10.64 8.07 11.94
C SER A 308 -11.25 8.03 13.33
N ARG A 309 -11.93 9.11 13.73
CA ARG A 309 -12.56 9.22 15.05
C ARG A 309 -13.64 8.16 15.27
N GLU A 310 -14.52 7.95 14.30
CA GLU A 310 -15.63 7.01 14.49
C GLU A 310 -15.17 5.54 14.37
N ILE A 311 -14.17 5.24 13.52
CA ILE A 311 -13.57 3.90 13.48
C ILE A 311 -12.87 3.59 14.81
N MET A 312 -12.15 4.55 15.42
CA MET A 312 -11.50 4.33 16.72
C MET A 312 -12.50 3.93 17.79
N LYS A 313 -13.60 4.67 17.89
CA LYS A 313 -14.66 4.39 18.87
C LYS A 313 -15.33 3.03 18.68
N ALA A 314 -15.38 2.52 17.44
CA ALA A 314 -15.99 1.23 17.15
C ALA A 314 -15.06 0.04 17.43
N GLU A 315 -13.74 0.28 17.49
CA GLU A 315 -12.71 -0.71 17.81
C GLU A 315 -12.39 -0.79 19.32
N GLU A 316 -12.88 0.15 20.13
CA GLU A 316 -12.80 0.20 21.61
C GLU A 316 -13.93 -0.58 22.29
#